data_AF-A0A2V3VW38-F1
#
_entry.id   AF-A0A2V3VW38-F1
#
_cell.length_a   1.000
_cell.length_b   1.000
_cell.length_c   1.000
_cell.angle_alpha   90.00
_cell.angle_beta   90.00
_cell.angle_gamma   90.00
#
_symmetry.space_group_name_H-M   'P 1'
#
loop_
_entity.id
_entity.type
_entity.pdbx_description
1 polymer ?
#
loop_
_entity_poly.entity_id
_entity_poly.type
_entity_poly.pdbx_seq_one_letter_code
_entity_poly.pdbx_strand_id
1 'polypeptide(L)'
;MTTAKKERGRWKKGKSGNPRGRTPGTGKVARLRENITQHLPEIIEQLVIKAKEGDSQATRLLLERVIPPVKSMEQSVKISFPVDADISTQGQSIIQAVANGTLAPSQGSSLLTSLGTLARIKEMDELEKRLTALEQANESKK
;
A
#
# COMPACT_ATOMS: atom_id res chain seq x y z
N MET A 1 -8.01 56.96 8.30
CA MET A 1 -8.61 55.98 7.38
C MET A 1 -7.63 54.83 7.20
N THR A 2 -7.92 53.69 7.82
CA THR A 2 -7.01 52.55 7.88
C THR A 2 -7.28 51.62 6.70
N THR A 3 -6.29 51.43 5.83
CA THR A 3 -6.39 50.61 4.62
C THR A 3 -6.53 49.13 4.97
N ALA A 4 -7.58 48.50 4.45
CA ALA A 4 -7.91 47.10 4.71
C ALA A 4 -6.87 46.13 4.12
N LYS A 5 -6.46 45.16 4.93
CA LYS A 5 -5.47 44.10 4.65
C LYS A 5 -6.02 43.12 3.60
N LYS A 6 -5.30 42.93 2.48
CA LYS A 6 -5.65 41.94 1.43
C LYS A 6 -5.79 40.53 2.02
N GLU A 7 -6.99 39.95 1.90
CA GLU A 7 -7.27 38.57 2.31
C GLU A 7 -6.39 37.56 1.56
N ARG A 8 -5.81 36.64 2.33
CA ARG A 8 -4.97 35.54 1.82
C ARG A 8 -5.88 34.37 1.47
N GLY A 9 -6.05 34.09 0.17
CA GLY A 9 -6.75 32.89 -0.32
C GLY A 9 -7.26 33.05 -1.77
N ARG A 10 -6.36 32.96 -2.78
CA ARG A 10 -6.71 33.20 -4.19
C ARG A 10 -7.02 31.94 -5.01
N TRP A 11 -7.53 30.86 -4.42
CA TRP A 11 -7.81 29.64 -5.21
C TRP A 11 -9.25 29.18 -5.03
N LYS A 12 -9.97 28.98 -6.14
CA LYS A 12 -11.34 28.46 -6.12
C LYS A 12 -11.32 27.01 -5.62
N LYS A 13 -12.26 26.65 -4.75
CA LYS A 13 -12.46 25.27 -4.29
C LYS A 13 -12.54 24.33 -5.51
N GLY A 14 -11.71 23.28 -5.53
CA GLY A 14 -11.63 22.34 -6.64
C GLY A 14 -10.77 22.76 -7.84
N LYS A 15 -10.09 23.92 -7.82
CA LYS A 15 -9.13 24.33 -8.86
C LYS A 15 -7.75 24.61 -8.26
N SER A 16 -6.76 23.82 -8.70
CA SER A 16 -5.35 24.10 -8.40
C SER A 16 -4.96 25.45 -8.98
N GLY A 17 -4.24 26.26 -8.20
CA GLY A 17 -3.65 27.50 -8.68
C GLY A 17 -2.50 27.33 -9.65
N ASN A 18 -2.00 26.11 -9.77
CA ASN A 18 -1.03 25.71 -10.77
C ASN A 18 -1.48 24.40 -11.43
N PRO A 19 -2.37 24.46 -12.46
CA PRO A 19 -2.93 23.28 -13.12
C PRO A 19 -1.87 22.40 -13.81
N ARG A 20 -0.72 22.99 -14.21
CA ARG A 20 0.38 22.28 -14.87
C ARG A 20 1.39 21.69 -13.88
N GLY A 21 1.19 21.91 -12.58
CA GLY A 21 2.12 21.51 -11.55
C GLY A 21 3.44 22.30 -11.58
N ARG A 22 4.33 21.98 -10.64
CA ARG A 22 5.64 22.62 -10.57
C ARG A 22 6.46 22.24 -11.80
N THR A 23 7.02 23.23 -12.49
CA THR A 23 7.84 23.00 -13.69
C THR A 23 8.95 21.97 -13.40
N PRO A 24 9.08 20.89 -14.20
CA PRO A 24 10.15 19.91 -14.05
C PRO A 24 11.54 20.59 -14.00
N GLY A 25 12.47 20.06 -13.21
CA GLY A 25 13.84 20.62 -13.09
C GLY A 25 13.98 21.92 -12.27
N THR A 26 12.90 22.64 -11.97
CA THR A 26 12.99 23.96 -11.28
C THR A 26 13.16 23.90 -9.76
N GLY A 27 13.37 22.70 -9.20
CA GLY A 27 13.49 22.52 -7.75
C GLY A 27 14.91 22.74 -7.29
N LYS A 28 15.11 23.33 -6.10
CA LYS A 28 16.44 23.40 -5.46
C LYS A 28 17.11 22.01 -5.40
N VAL A 29 16.33 20.95 -5.18
CA VAL A 29 16.79 19.54 -5.19
C VAL A 29 17.21 19.05 -6.58
N ALA A 30 16.54 19.49 -7.65
CA ALA A 30 16.88 19.06 -9.01
C ALA A 30 18.27 19.59 -9.40
N ARG A 31 18.55 20.86 -9.10
CA ARG A 31 19.88 21.46 -9.28
C ARG A 31 20.96 20.73 -8.48
N LEU A 32 20.65 20.37 -7.22
CA LEU A 32 21.59 19.61 -6.40
C LEU A 32 21.89 18.22 -7.01
N ARG A 33 20.88 17.53 -7.55
CA ARG A 33 21.07 16.24 -8.22
C ARG A 33 21.94 16.38 -9.47
N GLU A 34 21.67 17.37 -10.31
CA GLU A 34 22.47 17.65 -11.53
C GLU A 34 23.93 17.89 -11.15
N ASN A 35 24.19 18.74 -10.15
CA ASN A 35 25.54 19.01 -9.66
C ASN A 35 26.24 17.79 -9.06
N ILE A 36 25.53 16.84 -8.45
CA ILE A 36 26.11 15.61 -7.91
C ILE A 36 26.35 14.58 -9.02
N THR A 37 25.51 14.55 -10.04
CA THR A 37 25.53 13.52 -11.10
C THR A 37 26.87 13.49 -11.83
N GLN A 38 27.45 14.67 -12.10
CA GLN A 38 28.77 14.79 -12.72
C GLN A 38 29.92 14.19 -11.88
N HIS A 39 29.78 14.14 -10.56
CA HIS A 39 30.80 13.60 -9.65
C HIS A 39 30.50 12.16 -9.21
N LEU A 40 29.37 11.61 -9.65
CA LEU A 40 28.88 10.32 -9.16
C LEU A 40 29.87 9.16 -9.40
N PRO A 41 30.55 9.05 -10.56
CA PRO A 41 31.55 8.00 -10.78
C PRO A 41 32.68 8.03 -9.75
N GLU A 42 33.30 9.19 -9.54
CA GLU A 42 34.40 9.37 -8.57
C GLU A 42 33.94 9.11 -7.12
N ILE A 43 32.72 9.56 -6.76
CA ILE A 43 32.14 9.30 -5.44
C ILE A 43 31.96 7.80 -5.22
N ILE A 44 31.50 7.06 -6.22
CA ILE A 44 31.33 5.60 -6.14
C ILE A 44 32.69 4.91 -5.97
N GLU A 45 33.71 5.29 -6.74
CA GLU A 45 35.06 4.74 -6.61
C GLU A 45 35.63 4.93 -5.20
N GLN A 46 35.51 6.15 -4.65
CA GLN A 46 35.93 6.44 -3.28
C GLN A 46 35.15 5.62 -2.24
N LEU A 47 33.85 5.42 -2.46
CA LEU A 47 33.02 4.57 -1.60
C LEU A 47 33.49 3.10 -1.62
N VAL A 48 33.89 2.60 -2.79
CA VAL A 48 34.43 1.24 -2.94
C VAL A 48 35.76 1.09 -2.19
N ILE A 49 36.65 2.09 -2.27
CA ILE A 49 37.93 2.08 -1.52
C ILE A 49 37.65 2.02 -0.02
N LYS A 50 36.83 2.95 0.50
CA LYS A 50 36.47 2.99 1.92
C LYS A 50 35.81 1.70 2.40
N ALA A 51 34.92 1.12 1.60
CA ALA A 51 34.30 -0.15 1.94
C ALA A 51 35.34 -1.27 2.06
N LYS A 52 36.31 -1.35 1.14
CA LYS A 52 37.42 -2.31 1.19
C LYS A 52 38.34 -2.09 2.40
N GLU A 53 38.48 -0.85 2.86
CA GLU A 53 39.24 -0.47 4.06
C GLU A 53 38.48 -0.74 5.37
N GLY A 54 37.22 -1.20 5.30
CA GLY A 54 36.43 -1.57 6.47
C GLY A 54 35.43 -0.53 6.96
N ASP A 55 35.16 0.52 6.17
CA ASP A 55 34.05 1.45 6.46
C ASP A 55 32.71 0.72 6.33
N SER A 56 32.09 0.44 7.49
CA SER A 56 30.81 -0.27 7.58
C SER A 56 29.65 0.47 6.91
N GLN A 57 29.67 1.82 6.90
CA GLN A 57 28.62 2.62 6.26
C GLN A 57 28.75 2.58 4.74
N ALA A 58 29.98 2.73 4.22
CA ALA A 58 30.25 2.61 2.79
C ALA A 58 29.88 1.20 2.27
N THR A 59 30.26 0.18 3.02
CA THR A 59 29.94 -1.22 2.71
C THR A 59 28.43 -1.45 2.67
N ARG A 60 27.71 -1.00 3.71
CA ARG A 60 26.25 -1.14 3.77
C ARG A 60 25.57 -0.42 2.61
N LEU A 61 25.98 0.82 2.30
CA LEU A 61 25.39 1.61 1.22
C LEU A 61 25.54 0.90 -0.13
N LEU A 62 26.72 0.35 -0.43
CA LEU A 62 26.96 -0.38 -1.67
C LEU A 62 26.17 -1.69 -1.72
N LEU A 63 26.16 -2.48 -0.65
CA LEU A 63 25.43 -3.75 -0.60
C LEU A 63 23.92 -3.57 -0.80
N GLU A 64 23.30 -2.59 -0.13
CA GLU A 64 21.85 -2.37 -0.27
C GLU A 64 21.42 -1.80 -1.64
N ARG A 65 22.35 -1.30 -2.46
CA ARG A 65 22.06 -0.83 -3.82
C ARG A 65 22.34 -1.88 -4.89
N VAL A 66 23.36 -2.73 -4.67
CA VAL A 66 23.76 -3.77 -5.63
C VAL A 66 23.00 -5.07 -5.41
N ILE A 67 22.75 -5.44 -4.15
CA ILE A 67 22.05 -6.68 -3.79
C ILE A 67 20.58 -6.35 -3.53
N PRO A 68 19.64 -6.93 -4.31
CA PRO A 68 18.22 -6.79 -4.02
C PRO A 68 17.92 -7.29 -2.59
N PRO A 69 17.11 -6.56 -1.81
CA PRO A 69 16.72 -7.04 -0.50
C PRO A 69 15.98 -8.37 -0.65
N VAL A 70 16.45 -9.39 0.07
CA VAL A 70 15.76 -10.68 0.14
C VAL A 70 14.39 -10.43 0.77
N LYS A 71 13.35 -10.53 -0.04
CA LYS A 71 11.97 -10.49 0.46
C LYS A 71 11.66 -11.85 1.07
N SER A 72 10.94 -11.84 2.18
CA SER A 72 10.34 -13.06 2.70
C SER A 72 9.41 -13.61 1.63
N MET A 73 9.72 -14.81 1.14
CA MET A 73 8.90 -15.53 0.16
C MET A 73 8.27 -16.70 0.88
N GLU A 74 6.97 -16.86 0.70
CA GLU A 74 6.22 -18.01 1.20
C GLU A 74 5.88 -18.90 0.01
N GLN A 75 6.02 -20.21 0.20
CA GLN A 75 5.70 -21.16 -0.84
C GLN A 75 4.19 -21.12 -1.12
N SER A 76 3.81 -21.20 -2.40
CA SER A 76 2.40 -21.28 -2.77
C SER A 76 1.82 -22.59 -2.25
N VAL A 77 0.77 -22.49 -1.43
CA VAL A 77 0.04 -23.63 -0.88
C VAL A 77 -1.33 -23.70 -1.56
N LYS A 78 -1.69 -24.89 -2.04
CA LYS A 78 -3.05 -25.14 -2.51
C LYS A 78 -3.95 -25.40 -1.32
N ILE A 79 -4.94 -24.55 -1.12
CA ILE A 79 -6.01 -24.76 -0.14
C ILE A 79 -7.29 -25.02 -0.92
N SER A 80 -7.94 -26.15 -0.63
CA SER A 80 -9.26 -26.45 -1.17
C SER A 80 -10.29 -26.10 -0.11
N PHE A 81 -11.17 -25.16 -0.43
CA PHE A 81 -12.36 -24.89 0.37
C PHE A 81 -13.54 -25.68 -0.22
N PRO A 82 -14.41 -26.27 0.62
CA PRO A 82 -15.67 -26.79 0.13
C PRO A 82 -16.47 -25.63 -0.47
N VAL A 83 -16.99 -25.81 -1.69
CA VAL A 83 -17.68 -24.75 -2.46
C VAL A 83 -18.89 -24.19 -1.70
N ASP A 84 -19.54 -25.03 -0.89
CA ASP A 84 -20.76 -24.69 -0.15
C ASP A 84 -20.52 -24.44 1.35
N ALA A 85 -19.26 -24.42 1.81
CA ALA A 85 -18.98 -24.15 3.21
C ALA A 85 -19.33 -22.71 3.57
N ASP A 86 -19.92 -22.52 4.76
CA ASP A 86 -20.13 -21.19 5.30
C ASP A 86 -18.79 -20.51 5.62
N ILE A 87 -18.84 -19.19 5.74
CA ILE A 87 -17.66 -18.36 5.97
C ILE A 87 -16.96 -18.76 7.29
N SER A 88 -17.73 -19.16 8.31
CA SER A 88 -17.19 -19.62 9.60
C SER A 88 -16.36 -20.89 9.44
N THR A 89 -16.87 -21.90 8.72
CA THR A 89 -16.17 -23.17 8.48
C THR A 89 -14.93 -22.97 7.62
N GLN A 90 -14.98 -22.09 6.62
CA GLN A 90 -13.80 -21.72 5.84
C GLN A 90 -12.74 -21.05 6.72
N GLY A 91 -13.14 -20.16 7.63
CA GLY A 91 -12.24 -19.53 8.60
C GLY A 91 -11.57 -20.51 9.55
N GLN A 92 -12.34 -21.45 10.11
CA GLN A 92 -11.79 -22.52 10.96
C GLN A 92 -10.80 -23.41 10.20
N SER A 93 -11.11 -23.72 8.94
CA SER A 93 -10.22 -24.52 8.08
C SER A 93 -8.88 -23.82 7.85
N ILE A 94 -8.87 -22.49 7.67
CA ILE A 94 -7.63 -21.71 7.57
C ILE A 94 -6.82 -21.79 8.87
N ILE A 95 -7.47 -21.61 10.02
CA ILE A 95 -6.81 -21.66 11.33
C ILE A 95 -6.20 -23.05 11.57
N GLN A 96 -6.93 -24.12 11.25
CA GLN A 96 -6.40 -25.48 11.34
C GLN A 96 -5.22 -25.72 10.40
N ALA A 97 -5.27 -25.22 9.16
CA ALA A 97 -4.17 -25.34 8.22
C ALA A 97 -2.89 -24.64 8.71
N VAL A 98 -3.03 -23.51 9.40
CA VAL A 98 -1.89 -22.83 10.06
C VAL A 98 -1.39 -23.65 11.26
N ALA A 99 -2.29 -24.15 12.11
CA ALA A 99 -1.92 -24.94 13.29
C ALA A 99 -1.19 -26.24 12.92
N ASN A 100 -1.56 -26.86 11.80
CA ASN A 100 -0.93 -28.08 11.28
C ASN A 100 0.39 -27.82 10.53
N GLY A 101 0.80 -26.56 10.37
CA GLY A 101 2.01 -26.19 9.63
C GLY A 101 1.89 -26.30 8.11
N THR A 102 0.70 -26.57 7.58
CA THR A 102 0.44 -26.61 6.13
C THR A 102 0.49 -25.21 5.51
N LEU A 103 0.13 -24.19 6.29
CA LEU A 103 0.10 -22.79 5.87
C LEU A 103 0.99 -21.92 6.75
N ALA A 104 1.73 -20.97 6.15
CA ALA A 104 2.46 -19.99 6.93
C ALA A 104 1.49 -19.08 7.72
N PRO A 105 1.85 -18.63 8.95
CA PRO A 105 0.99 -17.75 9.74
C PRO A 105 0.57 -16.46 9.03
N SER A 106 1.49 -15.87 8.26
CA SER A 106 1.28 -14.66 7.44
C SER A 106 0.29 -14.90 6.31
N GLN A 107 0.42 -15.99 5.55
CA GLN A 107 -0.60 -16.47 4.61
C GLN A 107 -1.97 -16.64 5.28
N GLY A 108 -2.04 -17.31 6.44
CA GLY A 108 -3.28 -17.52 7.17
C GLY A 108 -3.96 -16.21 7.58
N SER A 109 -3.19 -15.26 8.11
CA SER A 109 -3.70 -13.94 8.49
C SER A 109 -4.25 -13.14 7.29
N SER A 110 -3.58 -13.25 6.14
CA SER A 110 -4.01 -12.61 4.89
C SER A 110 -5.32 -13.20 4.39
N LEU A 111 -5.46 -14.53 4.40
CA LEU A 111 -6.69 -15.21 4.00
C LEU A 111 -7.87 -14.89 4.93
N LEU A 112 -7.67 -14.88 6.25
CA LEU A 112 -8.71 -14.50 7.21
C LEU A 112 -9.18 -13.05 6.98
N THR A 113 -8.26 -12.14 6.63
CA THR A 113 -8.60 -10.75 6.30
C THR A 113 -9.44 -10.66 5.02
N SER A 114 -9.06 -11.39 3.98
CA SER A 114 -9.83 -11.50 2.73
C SER A 114 -11.22 -12.10 2.99
N LEU A 115 -11.30 -13.13 3.81
CA LEU A 115 -12.55 -13.78 4.19
C LEU A 115 -13.47 -12.84 4.98
N GLY A 116 -12.95 -12.06 5.93
CA GLY A 116 -13.72 -11.03 6.62
C GLY A 116 -14.22 -9.91 5.69
N THR A 117 -13.49 -9.63 4.61
CA THR A 117 -13.96 -8.68 3.58
C THR A 117 -15.11 -9.27 2.77
N LEU A 118 -15.04 -10.56 2.41
CA LEU A 118 -16.14 -11.28 1.76
C LEU A 118 -17.39 -11.34 2.65
N ALA A 119 -17.22 -11.57 3.96
CA ALA A 119 -18.33 -11.58 4.92
C ALA A 119 -19.10 -10.26 4.90
N ARG A 120 -18.40 -9.13 4.99
CA ARG A 120 -19.02 -7.79 4.92
C ARG A 120 -19.77 -7.55 3.62
N ILE A 121 -19.24 -8.01 2.48
CA ILE A 121 -19.92 -7.89 1.19
C ILE A 121 -21.23 -8.70 1.22
N LYS A 122 -21.17 -9.95 1.68
CA LYS A 122 -22.35 -10.82 1.76
C LYS A 122 -23.41 -10.27 2.71
N GLU A 123 -23.01 -9.71 3.85
CA GLU A 123 -23.90 -9.03 4.78
C GLU A 123 -24.58 -7.83 4.12
N MET A 124 -23.84 -7.02 3.37
CA MET A 124 -24.39 -5.86 2.67
C MET A 124 -25.40 -6.26 1.59
N ASP A 125 -25.10 -7.30 0.81
CA ASP A 125 -26.02 -7.87 -0.19
C ASP A 125 -27.30 -8.41 0.47
N GLU A 126 -27.19 -9.04 1.64
CA GLU A 126 -28.35 -9.54 2.38
C GLU A 126 -29.21 -8.40 2.93
N LEU A 127 -28.58 -7.36 3.47
CA LEU A 127 -29.28 -6.17 3.96
C LEU A 127 -30.00 -5.44 2.82
N GLU A 128 -29.37 -5.29 1.65
CA GLU A 128 -29.99 -4.70 0.46
C GLU A 128 -31.24 -5.49 0.04
N LYS A 129 -31.14 -6.82 -0.05
CA LYS A 129 -32.29 -7.68 -0.39
C LYS A 129 -33.44 -7.53 0.60
N ARG A 130 -33.15 -7.50 1.90
CA ARG A 130 -34.16 -7.31 2.95
C ARG A 130 -34.79 -5.92 2.87
N LEU A 131 -34.00 -4.88 2.60
CA LEU A 131 -34.48 -3.52 2.46
C LEU A 131 -35.43 -3.39 1.27
N THR A 132 -35.04 -3.90 0.09
CA THR A 132 -35.89 -3.88 -1.11
C THR A 132 -37.21 -4.63 -0.89
N ALA A 133 -37.18 -5.79 -0.21
CA ALA A 133 -38.39 -6.53 0.10
C ALA A 133 -39.33 -5.76 1.05
N LEU A 134 -38.77 -5.05 2.04
CA LEU A 134 -39.54 -4.20 2.94
C LEU A 134 -40.14 -2.99 2.22
N GLU A 135 -39.37 -2.34 1.34
CA GLU A 135 -39.83 -1.19 0.54
C GLU A 135 -41.00 -1.59 -0.37
N GLN A 136 -40.89 -2.71 -1.09
CA GLN A 136 -41.97 -3.26 -1.93
C GLN A 136 -43.23 -3.60 -1.12
N ALA A 137 -43.07 -4.25 0.04
CA ALA A 137 -44.19 -4.59 0.91
C ALA A 137 -44.90 -3.33 1.44
N ASN A 138 -44.16 -2.25 1.68
CA ASN A 138 -44.73 -1.00 2.18
C ASN A 138 -45.44 -0.20 1.07
N GLU A 139 -44.91 -0.22 -0.16
CA GLU A 139 -45.59 0.37 -1.33
C GLU A 139 -46.90 -0.36 -1.65
N SER A 140 -46.93 -1.69 -1.56
CA SER A 140 -48.13 -2.49 -1.83
C SER A 140 -49.28 -2.29 -0.81
N LYS A 141 -48.98 -1.73 0.36
CA LYS A 141 -49.96 -1.46 1.43
C LYS A 141 -50.57 -0.06 1.35
N LYS A 142 -50.12 0.77 0.41
CA LYS A 142 -50.54 2.15 0.23
C LYS A 142 -51.57 2.26 -0.88
#